data_AF-A0A6L3C4N3-F1
#
_entry.id   AF-A0A6L3C4N3-F1
#
_cell.length_a   1.000
_cell.length_b   1.000
_cell.length_c   1.000
_cell.angle_alpha   90.00
_cell.angle_beta   90.00
_cell.angle_gamma   90.00
#
_symmetry.space_group_name_H-M   'P 1'
#
loop_
_entity.id
_entity.type
_entity.pdbx_description
1 polymer ?
#
loop_
_entity_poly.entity_id
_entity_poly.type
_entity_poly.pdbx_seq_one_letter_code
_entity_poly.pdbx_strand_id
1 'polypeptide(L)'
;VLEAHGYLEIGQVLHEMSLKGQWAEMGELVSDEMLDAFCVSGEYDEIADKFVDRYGGLLDEVSFSLYCEKKPDETQMRKMIHRLQELD
;
A
#
# COMPACT_ATOMS: atom_id res chain seq x y z
N VAL A 1 12.93 5.03 -9.04
CA VAL A 1 11.56 4.46 -8.87
C VAL A 1 10.51 5.49 -9.28
N LEU A 2 10.40 6.66 -8.63
CA LEU A 2 9.39 7.67 -8.97
C LEU A 2 9.37 8.08 -10.46
N GLU A 3 10.55 8.28 -11.08
CA GLU A 3 10.66 8.57 -12.51
C GLU A 3 10.04 7.48 -13.40
N ALA A 4 10.17 6.20 -13.04
CA ALA A 4 9.58 5.09 -13.79
C ALA A 4 8.04 5.13 -13.79
N HIS A 5 7.44 5.85 -12.84
CA HIS A 5 6.01 6.10 -12.74
C HIS A 5 5.62 7.51 -13.20
N GLY A 6 6.53 8.25 -13.86
CA GLY A 6 6.26 9.61 -14.37
C GLY A 6 6.37 10.72 -13.32
N TYR A 7 6.83 10.41 -12.10
CA TYR A 7 6.87 11.33 -10.96
C TYR A 7 8.26 11.94 -10.70
N LEU A 8 9.04 12.20 -11.76
CA LEU A 8 10.39 12.73 -11.60
C LEU A 8 10.41 14.11 -10.92
N GLU A 9 9.63 15.07 -11.44
CA GLU A 9 9.63 16.46 -10.96
C GLU A 9 9.14 16.56 -9.52
N ILE A 10 7.99 15.94 -9.21
CA ILE A 10 7.45 15.90 -7.86
C ILE A 10 8.40 15.16 -6.91
N GLY A 11 9.08 14.09 -7.37
CA GLY A 11 10.08 13.37 -6.59
C GLY A 11 11.27 14.25 -6.16
N GLN A 12 11.71 15.19 -7.00
CA GLN A 12 12.75 16.15 -6.64
C GLN A 12 12.28 17.10 -5.54
N VAL A 13 11.04 17.60 -5.64
CA VAL A 13 10.45 18.47 -4.62
C VAL A 13 10.32 17.75 -3.28
N LEU A 14 9.77 16.53 -3.28
CA LEU A 14 9.64 15.70 -2.07
C LEU A 14 11.02 15.42 -1.44
N HIS A 15 12.05 15.18 -2.26
CA HIS A 15 13.42 14.98 -1.78
C HIS A 15 13.95 16.24 -1.06
N GLU A 16 13.77 17.42 -1.64
CA GLU A 16 14.19 18.67 -0.98
C GLU A 16 13.44 18.92 0.34
N MET A 17 12.14 18.66 0.37
CA MET A 17 11.31 18.80 1.58
C MET A 17 11.76 17.86 2.69
N SER A 18 12.10 16.61 2.33
CA SER A 18 12.68 15.63 3.24
C SER A 18 13.99 16.14 3.86
N LEU A 19 14.89 16.71 3.07
CA LEU A 19 16.15 17.30 3.58
C LEU A 19 15.92 18.48 4.51
N LYS A 20 14.82 19.22 4.31
CA LYS A 20 14.41 20.37 5.15
C LYS A 20 13.56 19.94 6.37
N GLY A 21 13.23 18.65 6.51
CA GLY A 21 12.42 18.11 7.60
C GLY A 21 10.92 18.44 7.52
N GLN A 22 10.41 18.81 6.34
CA GLN A 22 9.05 19.29 6.11
C GLN A 22 8.06 18.13 5.86
N TRP A 23 8.04 17.15 6.76
CA TRP A 23 7.33 15.88 6.54
C TRP A 23 5.81 16.02 6.48
N ALA A 24 5.23 16.92 7.27
CA ALA A 24 3.78 17.14 7.30
C ALA A 24 3.30 17.72 5.97
N GLU A 25 3.97 18.77 5.48
CA GLU A 25 3.66 19.41 4.21
C GLU A 25 3.98 18.49 3.01
N MET A 26 4.97 17.61 3.16
CA MET A 26 5.33 16.65 2.11
C MET A 26 4.18 15.67 1.85
N GLY A 27 3.43 15.28 2.90
CA GLY A 27 2.27 14.42 2.78
C GLY A 27 1.16 15.03 1.91
N GLU A 28 0.96 16.34 1.99
CA GLU A 28 -0.04 17.06 1.20
C GLU A 28 0.24 17.07 -0.32
N LEU A 29 1.48 16.77 -0.72
CA LEU A 29 1.88 16.68 -2.13
C LEU A 29 1.76 15.25 -2.70
N VAL A 30 1.47 14.26 -1.87
CA VAL A 30 1.31 12.87 -2.30
C VAL A 30 -0.16 12.63 -2.61
N SER A 31 -0.51 12.60 -3.89
CA SER A 31 -1.88 12.31 -4.35
C SER A 31 -2.25 10.84 -4.21
N ASP A 32 -3.55 10.53 -4.12
CA ASP A 32 -4.08 9.16 -4.10
C ASP A 32 -3.59 8.33 -5.31
N GLU A 33 -3.52 8.90 -6.50
CA GLU A 33 -3.00 8.23 -7.70
C GLU A 33 -1.54 7.77 -7.52
N MET A 34 -0.73 8.59 -6.86
CA MET A 34 0.65 8.26 -6.55
C MET A 34 0.71 7.15 -5.50
N LEU A 35 -0.15 7.20 -4.48
CA LEU A 35 -0.26 6.11 -3.50
C LEU A 35 -0.65 4.80 -4.18
N ASP A 36 -1.65 4.81 -5.05
CA ASP A 36 -2.12 3.63 -5.78
C ASP A 36 -1.05 3.09 -6.73
N ALA A 37 -0.10 3.91 -7.19
CA ALA A 37 1.04 3.44 -7.97
C ALA A 37 1.99 2.53 -7.16
N PHE A 38 2.07 2.68 -5.83
CA PHE A 38 3.00 1.96 -4.97
C PHE A 38 2.35 1.01 -3.97
N CYS A 39 1.12 1.29 -3.57
CA CYS A 39 0.42 0.61 -2.49
C CYS A 39 -0.88 -0.02 -3.00
N VAL A 40 -1.28 -1.11 -2.37
CA VAL A 40 -2.64 -1.63 -2.47
C VAL A 40 -3.41 -1.06 -1.29
N SER A 41 -4.51 -0.36 -1.55
CA SER A 41 -5.34 0.30 -0.54
C SER A 41 -6.81 -0.17 -0.66
N GLY A 42 -7.48 -0.32 0.47
CA GLY A 42 -8.87 -0.77 0.51
C GLY A 42 -9.31 -1.18 1.90
N GLU A 43 -10.62 -1.36 2.05
CA GLU A 43 -11.22 -1.86 3.29
C GLU A 43 -10.88 -3.34 3.52
N TYR A 44 -11.09 -3.83 4.73
CA TYR A 44 -10.75 -5.22 5.12
C TYR A 44 -11.41 -6.30 4.25
N ASP A 45 -12.57 -6.02 3.68
CA ASP A 45 -13.30 -6.91 2.79
C ASP A 45 -12.87 -6.81 1.32
N GLU A 46 -12.10 -5.78 0.94
CA GLU A 46 -11.62 -5.58 -0.44
C GLU A 46 -10.11 -5.86 -0.59
N ILE A 47 -9.34 -5.65 0.49
CA ILE A 47 -7.87 -5.58 0.41
C ILE A 47 -7.25 -6.89 -0.09
N ALA A 48 -7.84 -8.05 0.26
CA ALA A 48 -7.36 -9.35 -0.21
C ALA A 48 -7.51 -9.49 -1.72
N ASP A 49 -8.67 -9.12 -2.27
CA ASP A 49 -8.94 -9.22 -3.71
C ASP A 49 -8.06 -8.25 -4.49
N LYS A 50 -7.95 -7.00 -4.05
CA LYS A 50 -7.06 -6.02 -4.68
C LYS A 50 -5.59 -6.44 -4.64
N PHE A 51 -5.17 -7.10 -3.56
CA PHE A 51 -3.81 -7.64 -3.44
C PHE A 51 -3.58 -8.78 -4.43
N VAL A 52 -4.51 -9.72 -4.51
CA VAL A 52 -4.49 -10.83 -5.47
C VAL A 52 -4.43 -10.32 -6.90
N ASP A 53 -5.26 -9.34 -7.26
CA ASP A 53 -5.32 -8.79 -8.61
C ASP A 53 -3.97 -8.18 -9.04
N ARG A 54 -3.23 -7.61 -8.09
CA ARG A 54 -1.95 -6.95 -8.37
C ARG A 54 -0.75 -7.89 -8.34
N TYR A 55 -0.76 -8.88 -7.44
CA TYR A 55 0.43 -9.68 -7.12
C TYR A 55 0.25 -11.20 -7.26
N GLY A 56 -0.95 -11.67 -7.63
CA GLY A 56 -1.23 -13.10 -7.80
C GLY A 56 -0.23 -13.78 -8.73
N GLY A 57 0.36 -14.88 -8.27
CA GLY A 57 1.36 -15.65 -9.02
C GLY A 57 2.74 -15.00 -9.15
N LEU A 58 2.98 -13.84 -8.52
CA LEU A 58 4.29 -13.15 -8.54
C LEU A 58 5.09 -13.33 -7.24
N LEU A 59 4.43 -13.71 -6.14
CA LEU A 59 5.01 -13.77 -4.80
C LEU A 59 5.00 -15.20 -4.26
N ASP A 60 6.10 -15.61 -3.64
CA ASP A 60 6.21 -16.92 -2.97
C ASP A 60 5.70 -16.88 -1.51
N GLU A 61 5.77 -15.73 -0.84
CA GLU A 61 5.35 -15.55 0.55
C GLU A 61 4.84 -14.12 0.78
N VAL A 62 3.79 -13.98 1.61
CA VAL A 62 3.25 -12.70 2.04
C VAL A 62 3.09 -12.69 3.56
N SER A 63 3.60 -11.65 4.21
CA SER A 63 3.48 -11.45 5.66
C SER A 63 2.75 -10.14 5.95
N PHE A 64 1.74 -10.21 6.81
CA PHE A 64 0.95 -9.05 7.22
C PHE A 64 1.24 -8.71 8.68
N SER A 65 1.81 -7.52 8.91
CA SER A 65 1.90 -6.90 10.24
C SER A 65 0.77 -5.91 10.40
N LEU A 66 -0.24 -6.26 11.20
CA LEU A 66 -1.39 -5.40 11.44
C LEU A 66 -1.09 -4.42 12.57
N TYR A 67 -0.97 -3.15 12.22
CA TYR A 67 -0.93 -2.04 13.17
C TYR A 67 -2.30 -1.38 13.20
N CYS A 68 -3.11 -1.77 14.19
CA CYS A 68 -4.48 -1.32 14.34
C CYS A 68 -4.74 -0.99 15.82
N GLU A 69 -5.37 0.17 16.10
CA GLU A 69 -5.72 0.56 17.47
C GLU A 69 -6.68 -0.43 18.15
N LYS A 70 -7.57 -1.03 17.36
CA LYS A 70 -8.49 -2.08 17.80
C LYS A 70 -8.16 -3.37 17.07
N LYS A 71 -8.21 -4.48 17.80
CA LYS A 71 -8.05 -5.80 17.20
C LYS A 71 -9.15 -5.99 16.13
N PRO A 72 -8.78 -6.31 14.88
CA PRO A 72 -9.75 -6.52 13.82
C PRO A 72 -10.64 -7.72 14.14
N ASP A 73 -11.84 -7.71 13.55
CA ASP A 73 -12.78 -8.82 13.68
C ASP A 73 -12.13 -10.12 13.18
N GLU A 74 -12.19 -11.16 14.00
CA GLU A 74 -11.54 -12.44 13.70
C GLU A 74 -12.13 -13.11 12.45
N THR A 75 -13.42 -12.92 12.19
CA THR A 75 -14.10 -13.44 11.01
C THR A 75 -13.57 -12.75 9.75
N GLN A 76 -13.41 -11.42 9.79
CA GLN A 76 -12.83 -10.67 8.67
C GLN A 76 -11.38 -11.10 8.42
N MET A 77 -10.59 -11.28 9.48
CA MET A 77 -9.21 -11.74 9.37
C MET A 77 -9.11 -13.13 8.73
N ARG A 78 -9.96 -14.07 9.17
CA ARG A 78 -10.00 -15.42 8.60
C ARG A 78 -10.38 -15.42 7.12
N LYS A 79 -11.33 -14.56 6.72
CA LYS A 79 -11.70 -14.41 5.29
C LYS A 79 -10.53 -13.90 4.46
N MET A 80 -9.85 -12.85 4.93
CA MET A 80 -8.69 -12.27 4.26
C MET A 80 -7.58 -13.32 4.08
N ILE A 81 -7.23 -14.03 5.16
CA ILE A 81 -6.21 -15.10 5.12
C ILE A 81 -6.62 -16.21 4.13
N HIS A 82 -7.87 -16.68 4.19
CA HIS A 82 -8.32 -17.74 3.30
C HIS A 82 -8.22 -17.33 1.83
N ARG A 83 -8.66 -16.11 1.50
CA ARG A 83 -8.61 -15.60 0.13
C ARG A 83 -7.18 -15.52 -0.41
N LEU A 84 -6.23 -15.13 0.42
CA LEU A 84 -4.80 -15.04 0.05
C LEU A 84 -4.14 -16.42 -0.06
N GLN A 85 -4.63 -17.42 0.68
CA GLN A 85 -4.14 -18.81 0.62
C GLN A 85 -4.71 -19.61 -0.55
N GLU A 86 -5.85 -19.21 -1.12
CA GLU A 86 -6.46 -19.85 -2.29
C GLU A 86 -5.72 -19.56 -3.62
N LEU A 87 -4.59 -18.85 -3.55
CA LEU A 87 -3.68 -18.68 -4.67
C LEU A 87 -2.74 -19.89 -4.72
N ASP A 88 -3.08 -20.87 -5.57
CA ASP A 88 -2.19 -21.97 -5.95
C ASP A 88 -0.92 -21.48 -6.69
#